data_AF-A0A8J5TVA2-F1
#
_entry.id   AF-A0A8J5TVA2-F1
#
_cell.length_a   1.000
_cell.length_b   1.000
_cell.length_c   1.000
_cell.angle_alpha   90.00
_cell.angle_beta   90.00
_cell.angle_gamma   90.00
#
_symmetry.space_group_name_H-M   'P 1'
#
loop_
_entity.id
_entity.type
_entity.pdbx_description
1 polymer ?
#
loop_
_entity_poly.entity_id
_entity_poly.type
_entity_poly.pdbx_seq_one_letter_code
_entity_poly.pdbx_strand_id
1 'polypeptide(L)'
;MECNKANYETIKVERGNQGQVFFRGQQGGYWHACGDGIMADSEVPEGFFIELREATRMCLKNSSGQYIVTEKNGGFKLGDTDPSRATLWEF
;
A
#
# COMPACT_ATOMS: atom_id res chain seq x y z
N MET A 1 10.28 2.19 -2.72
CA MET A 1 9.66 2.01 -1.39
C MET A 1 10.06 0.62 -0.93
N GLU A 2 10.71 0.52 0.22
CA GLU A 2 11.38 -0.72 0.62
C GLU A 2 11.16 -0.98 2.10
N CYS A 3 10.83 -2.21 2.48
CA CYS A 3 10.51 -2.57 3.87
C CYS A 3 11.74 -2.92 4.73
N ASN A 4 12.95 -2.58 4.28
CA ASN A 4 14.23 -2.97 4.89
C ASN A 4 15.13 -1.77 5.27
N LYS A 5 14.57 -0.55 5.35
CA LYS A 5 15.31 0.63 5.80
C LYS A 5 15.22 0.82 7.31
N ALA A 6 16.34 1.17 7.94
CA ALA A 6 16.42 1.47 9.38
C ALA A 6 15.73 2.78 9.78
N ASN A 7 15.38 3.63 8.81
CA ASN A 7 14.63 4.87 9.01
C ASN A 7 13.20 4.69 8.50
N TYR A 8 12.21 4.99 9.35
CA TYR A 8 10.81 5.00 8.98
C TYR A 8 10.54 6.15 8.02
N GLU A 9 10.04 5.85 6.83
CA GLU A 9 9.48 6.88 5.94
C GLU A 9 8.07 7.22 6.43
N THR A 10 7.79 8.50 6.63
CA THR A 10 6.43 8.97 6.97
C THR A 10 5.56 8.94 5.73
N ILE A 11 4.51 8.14 5.76
CA ILE A 11 3.50 8.08 4.69
C ILE A 11 2.30 8.91 5.14
N LYS A 12 1.85 9.85 4.31
CA LYS A 12 0.59 10.56 4.56
C LYS A 12 -0.55 9.74 4.01
N VAL A 13 -1.60 9.59 4.82
CA VAL A 13 -2.84 8.91 4.43
C VAL A 13 -3.93 9.96 4.29
N GLU A 14 -4.44 10.12 3.07
CA GLU A 14 -5.50 11.06 2.74
C GLU A 14 -6.82 10.29 2.53
N ARG A 15 -7.94 10.84 3.01
CA ARG A 15 -9.25 10.20 2.84
C ARG A 15 -9.77 10.44 1.42
N GLY A 16 -10.13 9.37 0.74
CA GLY A 16 -10.83 9.39 -0.55
C GLY A 16 -12.34 9.19 -0.41
N ASN A 17 -12.98 8.98 -1.55
CA ASN A 17 -14.41 8.69 -1.62
C ASN A 17 -14.69 7.21 -1.29
N GLN A 18 -15.90 6.91 -0.84
CA GLN A 18 -16.39 5.53 -0.66
C GLN A 18 -15.49 4.63 0.21
N GLY A 19 -14.80 5.21 1.19
CA GLY A 19 -13.91 4.48 2.10
C GLY A 19 -12.52 4.18 1.55
N GLN A 20 -12.18 4.68 0.37
CA GLN A 20 -10.81 4.64 -0.14
C GLN A 20 -9.90 5.58 0.63
N VAL A 21 -8.61 5.26 0.62
CA VAL A 21 -7.53 6.11 1.08
C VAL A 21 -6.49 6.27 -0.02
N PHE A 22 -5.79 7.40 0.00
CA PHE A 22 -4.67 7.69 -0.88
C PHE A 22 -3.41 7.78 -0.03
N PHE A 23 -2.37 7.05 -0.42
CA PHE A 23 -1.09 7.10 0.24
C PHE A 23 -0.16 8.04 -0.52
N ARG A 24 0.42 9.02 0.18
CA ARG A 24 1.34 9.99 -0.40
C ARG A 24 2.71 9.84 0.23
N GLY A 25 3.71 9.58 -0.61
CA GLY A 25 5.10 9.46 -0.19
C GLY A 25 5.70 10.81 0.23
N GLN A 26 6.84 10.78 0.91
CA GLN A 26 7.51 12.00 1.39
C GLN A 26 7.90 12.98 0.28
N GLN A 27 8.22 12.47 -0.91
CA GLN A 27 8.55 13.28 -2.08
C GLN A 27 7.32 13.89 -2.77
N GLY A 28 6.12 13.62 -2.24
CA GLY A 28 4.88 14.24 -2.69
C GLY A 28 4.13 13.48 -3.78
N GLY A 29 4.68 12.38 -4.33
CA GLY A 29 3.95 11.49 -5.24
C GLY A 29 3.00 10.54 -4.50
N TYR A 30 1.92 10.17 -5.16
CA TYR A 30 0.95 9.19 -4.69
C TYR A 30 1.39 7.77 -5.03
N TRP A 31 0.98 6.86 -4.16
CA TRP A 31 1.12 5.44 -4.42
C TRP A 31 0.24 5.03 -5.59
N HIS A 32 0.80 4.21 -6.47
CA HIS A 32 0.06 3.58 -7.55
C HIS A 32 0.74 2.28 -8.00
N ALA A 33 -0.01 1.40 -8.64
CA ALA A 33 0.55 0.26 -9.33
C ALA A 33 1.23 0.70 -10.63
N CYS A 34 2.49 0.28 -10.82
CA CYS A 34 3.29 0.58 -12.00
C CYS A 34 4.05 -0.66 -12.44
N GLY A 35 3.73 -1.19 -13.62
CA GLY A 35 4.32 -2.45 -14.09
C GLY A 35 4.01 -3.59 -13.12
N ASP A 36 5.05 -4.21 -12.56
CA ASP A 36 4.96 -5.31 -11.60
C ASP A 36 5.10 -4.86 -10.14
N GLY A 37 5.15 -3.56 -9.84
CA GLY A 37 5.38 -3.02 -8.49
C GLY A 37 4.46 -1.87 -8.07
N ILE A 38 4.68 -1.38 -6.84
CA ILE A 38 4.08 -0.15 -6.30
C ILE A 38 5.12 0.96 -6.25
N MET A 39 4.82 2.09 -6.88
CA MET A 39 5.64 3.30 -6.88
C MET A 39 4.93 4.43 -6.14
N ALA A 40 5.64 5.51 -5.82
CA ALA A 40 5.13 6.64 -5.03
C ALA A 40 5.49 8.00 -5.68
N ASP A 41 5.35 8.08 -7.00
CA ASP A 41 5.76 9.18 -7.88
C ASP A 41 4.62 9.69 -8.78
N SER A 42 3.40 9.15 -8.65
CA SER A 42 2.25 9.62 -9.43
C SER A 42 1.70 10.95 -8.93
N GLU A 43 1.27 11.82 -9.85
CA GLU A 43 0.50 13.02 -9.52
C GLU A 43 -0.99 12.71 -9.28
N VAL A 44 -1.50 11.60 -9.83
CA VAL A 44 -2.89 11.15 -9.69
C VAL A 44 -2.98 10.10 -8.59
N PRO A 45 -3.86 10.26 -7.58
CA PRO A 45 -3.99 9.29 -6.51
C PRO A 45 -4.68 8.00 -6.99
N GLU A 46 -4.08 6.85 -6.67
CA GLU A 46 -4.75 5.56 -6.77
C GLU A 46 -5.39 5.18 -5.41
N GLY A 47 -6.66 4.76 -5.45
CA GLY A 47 -7.44 4.43 -4.27
C GLY A 47 -7.19 3.02 -3.74
N PHE A 48 -6.84 2.93 -2.47
CA PHE A 48 -6.68 1.68 -1.72
C PHE A 48 -7.68 1.60 -0.57
N PHE A 49 -7.91 0.38 -0.07
CA PHE A 49 -8.70 0.13 1.13
C PHE A 49 -7.79 -0.43 2.23
N ILE A 50 -7.99 0.06 3.45
CA ILE A 50 -7.39 -0.50 4.65
C ILE A 50 -8.37 -1.51 5.23
N GLU A 51 -7.94 -2.76 5.37
CA GLU A 51 -8.68 -3.78 6.11
C GLU A 51 -7.96 -4.09 7.42
N LEU A 52 -8.63 -3.80 8.54
CA LEU A 52 -8.16 -4.19 9.86
C LEU A 52 -8.28 -5.71 10.01
N ARG A 53 -7.23 -6.35 10.53
CA ARG A 53 -7.15 -7.80 10.68
C ARG A 53 -7.08 -8.20 12.15
N GLU A 54 -5.90 -8.04 12.74
CA GLU A 54 -5.65 -8.28 14.16
C GLU A 54 -5.67 -6.95 14.92
N ALA A 55 -5.56 -6.99 16.25
CA ALA A 55 -5.65 -5.79 17.10
C ALA A 55 -4.71 -4.64 16.67
N THR A 56 -3.55 -4.97 16.09
CA THR A 56 -2.52 -4.00 15.68
C THR A 56 -2.07 -4.18 14.24
N ARG A 57 -2.79 -4.97 13.43
CA ARG A 57 -2.38 -5.29 12.05
C ARG A 57 -3.45 -4.95 11.05
N MET A 58 -3.03 -4.41 9.92
CA MET A 58 -3.89 -4.13 8.78
C MET A 58 -3.30 -4.73 7.49
N CYS A 59 -4.13 -4.87 6.47
CA CYS A 59 -3.69 -5.09 5.10
C CYS A 59 -4.30 -4.07 4.12
N LEU A 60 -3.66 -3.92 2.96
CA LEU A 60 -4.06 -2.98 1.92
C LEU A 60 -4.52 -3.73 0.68
N LYS A 61 -5.61 -3.28 0.05
CA LYS A 61 -6.08 -3.79 -1.24
C LYS A 61 -6.46 -2.67 -2.19
N ASN A 62 -6.36 -2.90 -3.49
CA ASN A 62 -6.85 -1.97 -4.51
C ASN A 62 -8.37 -2.14 -4.75
N SER A 63 -8.90 -1.32 -5.67
CA SER A 63 -10.32 -1.35 -6.04
C SER A 63 -10.76 -2.62 -6.78
N SER A 64 -9.80 -3.37 -7.35
CA SER A 64 -10.04 -4.68 -7.94
C SER A 64 -10.00 -5.84 -6.92
N GLY A 65 -9.76 -5.52 -5.64
CA GLY A 65 -9.69 -6.50 -4.55
C GLY A 65 -8.33 -7.21 -4.42
N GLN A 66 -7.32 -6.82 -5.18
CA GLN A 66 -5.98 -7.39 -5.09
C GLN A 66 -5.22 -6.79 -3.90
N TYR A 67 -4.57 -7.65 -3.11
CA TYR A 67 -3.81 -7.22 -1.94
C TYR A 67 -2.40 -6.80 -2.31
N ILE A 68 -1.86 -5.82 -1.57
CA ILE A 68 -0.44 -5.51 -1.66
C ILE A 68 0.36 -6.63 -0.97
N VAL A 69 1.43 -7.09 -1.63
CA VAL A 69 2.32 -8.13 -1.14
C VAL A 69 3.78 -7.68 -1.27
N THR A 70 4.62 -8.11 -0.33
CA THR A 70 6.06 -7.83 -0.34
C THR A 70 6.78 -8.81 -1.25
N GLU A 71 7.73 -8.31 -2.03
CA GLU A 71 8.59 -9.10 -2.89
C GLU A 71 9.92 -9.46 -2.21
N LYS A 72 10.62 -10.47 -2.73
CA LYS A 72 11.90 -10.94 -2.16
C LYS A 72 12.99 -9.86 -2.14
N ASN A 73 12.90 -8.87 -3.03
CA ASN A 73 13.81 -7.72 -3.10
C ASN A 73 13.42 -6.58 -2.13
N GLY A 74 12.36 -6.75 -1.33
CA GLY A 74 11.86 -5.73 -0.40
C GLY A 74 10.91 -4.71 -1.03
N GLY A 75 10.63 -4.81 -2.33
CA GLY A 75 9.61 -4.04 -3.02
C GLY A 75 8.21 -4.51 -2.69
N PHE A 76 7.21 -3.79 -3.20
CA PHE A 76 5.80 -4.14 -3.06
C PHE A 76 5.18 -4.28 -4.43
N LYS A 77 4.17 -5.15 -4.54
CA LYS A 77 3.33 -5.28 -5.73
C LYS A 77 1.89 -5.63 -5.40
N LEU A 78 1.02 -5.59 -6.40
CA LEU A 78 -0.30 -6.22 -6.31
C LEU A 78 -0.17 -7.74 -6.48
N GLY A 79 -0.74 -8.48 -5.54
CA GLY A 79 -0.87 -9.93 -5.57
C GLY A 79 -2.22 -10.37 -6.16
N ASP A 80 -2.79 -11.40 -5.54
CA ASP A 80 -4.13 -11.90 -5.84
C ASP A 80 -5.15 -11.36 -4.82
N THR A 81 -6.36 -11.93 -4.86
CA THR A 81 -7.50 -11.54 -4.04
C THR A 81 -7.61 -12.38 -2.75
N ASP A 82 -6.62 -13.22 -2.43
CA ASP A 82 -6.60 -14.01 -1.20
C ASP A 82 -6.01 -13.19 -0.04
N PRO A 83 -6.81 -12.83 0.98
CA PRO A 83 -6.34 -12.03 2.10
C PRO A 83 -5.24 -12.71 2.93
N SER A 84 -5.12 -14.04 2.90
CA SER A 84 -4.09 -14.78 3.64
C SER A 84 -2.68 -14.56 3.09
N ARG A 85 -2.57 -14.06 1.85
CA ARG A 85 -1.30 -13.79 1.16
C ARG A 85 -0.90 -12.32 1.24
N ALA A 86 -1.75 -11.46 1.79
CA ALA A 86 -1.48 -10.05 1.95
C ALA A 86 -0.29 -9.82 2.89
N THR A 87 0.51 -8.80 2.61
CA THR A 87 1.42 -8.27 3.63
C THR A 87 0.58 -7.72 4.79
N LEU A 88 1.06 -7.88 6.02
CA LEU A 88 0.45 -7.26 7.20
C LEU A 88 1.34 -6.12 7.68
N TRP A 89 0.73 -4.96 7.90
CA TRP A 89 1.41 -3.77 8.41
C TRP A 89 0.95 -3.49 9.83
N GLU A 90 1.91 -3.21 10.71
CA GLU A 90 1.63 -2.69 12.06
C GLU A 90 1.47 -1.16 12.02
N PHE A 91 0.56 -0.62 12.83
CA PHE A 91 0.22 0.81 12.89
C PHE A 91 0.23 1.37 14.31
#